data_AF-A0AAV7DTZ4-F1
#
_entry.id   AF-A0AAV7DTZ4-F1
#
_cell.length_a   1.000
_cell.length_b   1.000
_cell.length_c   1.000
_cell.angle_alpha   90.00
_cell.angle_beta   90.00
_cell.angle_gamma   90.00
#
_symmetry.space_group_name_H-M   'P 1'
#
loop_
_entity.id
_entity.type
_entity.pdbx_description
1 polymer ?
#
loop_
_entity_poly.entity_id
_entity_poly.type
_entity_poly.pdbx_seq_one_letter_code
_entity_poly.pdbx_strand_id
1 'polypeptide(L)'
;MVSADNVTTHKQFDGISHGSILPDGVLSTHRLIRRCLRNGDLDSARRAFEKIPVKTNFSWNLILSGYSKPGKMKEALQLFHRIPQPDIFSFNILLSCYFQNSDLGSALLFFQKLPVKDSASWNTMISGLSRHGKMTEARQVFEAMPEKNDVAWSAMISGYIQNGNLDSAVELFERAASSEKGVFSWTAMITGYMAFGHTKVARELFDEAPVRNLVTWNSMVSGYVRNFQAEDALKLFKMMIELPVRPNPSTFSSILLVCSELSAVALGKQIHQLIYKLPLYLNTTCGTSLLSMYCKCGVLQDASKLFEEMPSRDVVTWNAMISGFAQHGIGKKAIELFDEMRLMGIKPNWITFVGVLLACNHAGLVDLGMHYFNSMERDYELEPKPDHYTCVVDLLGRAGLLTEAVELINTMPFKPHLAIFGTLLGACRIHKNLKLAEYAAQKLLELDPQSSAGYVQLANVYAAMNRWSEVARIRQQMKNSNVVKTPGYSWIEVKGIVHEFRSGDRVHPELDRIEKKLIDLEKRMKLAGYVPDLDCALHDVEEERKELILSRHSEKLTIAFGLISIPPGAPIRIFKNLRVCGDCHSATKFISLVEKREIIVRDTSRFHHFSNGSCSCGDYW
;
A
#
# COMPACT_ATOMS: atom_id res chain seq x y z
N MET A 1 26.95 23.87 -51.22
CA MET A 1 28.24 23.25 -51.57
C MET A 1 28.94 22.90 -50.25
N VAL A 2 29.15 21.59 -50.01
CA VAL A 2 30.25 20.96 -49.24
C VAL A 2 30.30 21.30 -47.71
N SER A 3 29.76 20.47 -46.81
CA SER A 3 30.33 19.24 -46.17
C SER A 3 31.56 19.50 -45.27
N ALA A 4 31.44 19.30 -43.94
CA ALA A 4 31.90 18.12 -43.19
C ALA A 4 33.39 18.22 -42.76
N ASP A 5 33.68 18.20 -41.45
CA ASP A 5 34.30 17.03 -40.79
C ASP A 5 34.84 17.32 -39.38
N ASN A 6 34.39 16.46 -38.46
CA ASN A 6 34.94 16.25 -37.12
C ASN A 6 36.17 15.35 -37.24
N VAL A 7 37.33 15.83 -36.75
CA VAL A 7 38.51 14.98 -36.54
C VAL A 7 38.55 14.58 -35.06
N THR A 8 38.25 13.31 -34.80
CA THR A 8 38.57 12.61 -33.54
C THR A 8 39.91 11.92 -33.71
N THR A 9 40.80 12.12 -32.74
CA THR A 9 42.17 11.60 -32.73
C THR A 9 42.21 10.12 -32.34
N HIS A 10 42.67 9.30 -33.28
CA HIS A 10 43.15 7.95 -33.05
C HIS A 10 44.39 7.96 -32.15
N LYS A 11 44.39 7.21 -31.06
CA LYS A 11 45.60 6.59 -30.51
C LYS A 11 45.43 5.08 -30.46
N GLN A 12 46.31 4.44 -31.22
CA GLN A 12 46.54 3.00 -31.31
C GLN A 12 46.78 2.37 -29.93
N PHE A 13 46.09 1.26 -29.70
CA PHE A 13 46.59 0.16 -28.87
C PHE A 13 46.49 -1.09 -29.74
N ASP A 14 47.59 -1.43 -30.39
CA ASP A 14 47.80 -2.74 -31.01
C ASP A 14 48.54 -3.63 -30.01
N GLY A 15 48.06 -4.88 -29.88
CA GLY A 15 48.82 -6.00 -29.34
C GLY A 15 48.27 -6.62 -28.06
N ILE A 16 47.32 -7.57 -28.19
CA ILE A 16 47.50 -9.01 -27.93
C ILE A 16 46.20 -9.73 -28.37
N SER A 17 46.39 -10.91 -28.96
CA SER A 17 45.56 -11.64 -29.92
C SER A 17 44.46 -12.57 -29.37
N HIS A 18 43.48 -12.80 -30.25
CA HIS A 18 42.49 -13.91 -30.36
C HIS A 18 41.16 -13.82 -29.56
N GLY A 19 40.10 -13.43 -30.28
CA GLY A 19 38.70 -13.69 -29.93
C GLY A 19 37.83 -13.80 -31.19
N SER A 20 37.31 -15.00 -31.45
CA SER A 20 36.51 -15.41 -32.61
C SER A 20 35.26 -14.55 -32.88
N ILE A 21 35.06 -14.13 -34.13
CA ILE A 21 33.81 -13.53 -34.65
C ILE A 21 32.72 -14.61 -34.65
N LEU A 22 31.67 -14.45 -33.84
CA LEU A 22 30.53 -15.38 -33.76
C LEU A 22 29.54 -15.12 -34.91
N PRO A 23 28.93 -16.15 -35.54
CA PRO A 23 27.93 -15.97 -36.60
C PRO A 23 26.64 -15.29 -36.10
N ASP A 24 26.01 -14.45 -36.94
CA ASP A 24 24.76 -13.71 -36.63
C ASP A 24 23.62 -14.57 -36.08
N GLY A 25 23.55 -15.84 -36.50
CA GLY A 25 22.58 -16.83 -35.99
C GLY A 25 22.71 -17.11 -34.48
N VAL A 26 23.93 -17.07 -33.93
CA VAL A 26 24.17 -17.35 -32.50
C VAL A 26 23.72 -16.18 -31.62
N LEU A 27 23.94 -14.94 -32.07
CA LEU A 27 23.48 -13.72 -31.39
C LEU A 27 21.95 -13.62 -31.36
N SER A 28 21.27 -14.07 -32.43
CA SER A 28 19.81 -14.15 -32.47
C SER A 28 19.27 -15.19 -31.47
N THR A 29 19.98 -16.31 -31.31
CA THR A 29 19.61 -17.40 -30.39
C THR A 29 19.84 -17.00 -28.93
N HIS A 30 20.92 -16.30 -28.60
CA HIS A 30 21.13 -15.75 -27.25
C HIS A 30 20.07 -14.73 -26.84
N ARG A 31 19.63 -13.87 -27.77
CA ARG A 31 18.52 -12.93 -27.52
C ARG A 31 17.21 -13.67 -27.27
N LEU A 32 16.94 -14.74 -28.02
CA LEU A 32 15.78 -15.60 -27.81
C LEU A 32 15.79 -16.26 -26.43
N ILE A 33 16.92 -16.86 -26.03
CA ILE A 33 17.09 -17.47 -24.70
C ILE A 33 16.82 -16.43 -23.60
N ARG A 34 17.43 -15.24 -23.69
CA ARG A 34 17.22 -14.17 -22.70
C ARG A 34 15.75 -13.74 -22.61
N ARG A 35 15.04 -13.67 -23.75
CA ARG A 35 13.60 -13.38 -23.78
C ARG A 35 12.77 -14.48 -23.10
N CYS A 36 13.04 -15.74 -23.42
CA CYS A 36 12.37 -16.89 -22.80
C CYS A 36 12.60 -16.92 -21.28
N LEU A 37 13.83 -16.70 -20.83
CA LEU A 37 14.17 -16.66 -19.41
C LEU A 37 13.46 -15.51 -18.67
N ARG A 38 13.41 -14.31 -19.28
CA ARG A 38 12.70 -13.16 -18.72
C ARG A 38 11.19 -13.42 -18.57
N ASN A 39 10.61 -14.20 -19.48
CA ASN A 39 9.21 -14.60 -19.44
C ASN A 39 8.97 -15.84 -18.57
N GLY A 40 10.02 -16.40 -17.96
CA GLY A 40 9.95 -17.57 -17.09
C GLY A 40 9.82 -18.92 -17.80
N ASP A 41 9.89 -18.96 -19.13
CA ASP A 41 9.79 -20.15 -19.97
C ASP A 41 11.17 -20.82 -20.12
N LEU A 42 11.50 -21.68 -19.16
CA LEU A 42 12.79 -22.38 -19.11
C LEU A 42 12.90 -23.48 -20.16
N ASP A 43 11.79 -24.09 -20.58
CA ASP A 43 11.78 -25.18 -21.55
C ASP A 43 12.09 -24.69 -22.96
N SER A 44 11.49 -23.57 -23.37
CA SER A 44 11.84 -22.93 -24.64
C SER A 44 13.26 -22.39 -24.64
N ALA A 45 13.73 -21.87 -23.50
CA ALA A 45 15.12 -21.45 -23.34
C ALA A 45 16.09 -22.64 -23.50
N ARG A 46 15.79 -23.81 -22.91
CA ARG A 46 16.58 -25.03 -23.06
C ARG A 46 16.59 -25.53 -24.50
N ARG A 47 15.43 -25.56 -25.17
CA ARG A 47 15.35 -25.93 -26.60
C ARG A 47 16.17 -25.01 -27.50
N ALA A 48 16.14 -23.70 -27.23
CA ALA A 48 16.95 -22.75 -27.99
C ALA A 48 18.45 -22.91 -27.71
N PHE A 49 18.82 -23.22 -26.46
CA PHE A 49 20.21 -23.50 -26.08
C PHE A 49 20.79 -24.75 -26.76
N GLU A 50 20.00 -25.82 -26.89
CA GLU A 50 20.48 -27.05 -27.55
C GLU A 50 20.76 -26.85 -29.05
N LYS A 51 20.05 -25.92 -29.69
CA LYS A 51 20.25 -25.54 -31.11
C LYS A 51 21.54 -24.76 -31.36
N ILE A 52 22.27 -24.33 -30.33
CA ILE A 52 23.54 -23.64 -30.50
C ILE A 52 24.62 -24.66 -30.91
N PRO A 53 25.21 -24.54 -32.12
CA PRO A 53 26.18 -25.50 -32.64
C PRO A 53 27.51 -25.47 -31.90
N VAL A 54 27.96 -24.27 -31.46
CA VAL A 54 29.17 -24.08 -30.66
C VAL A 54 28.80 -23.35 -29.37
N LYS A 55 28.77 -24.07 -28.25
CA LYS A 55 28.41 -23.53 -26.94
C LYS A 55 29.62 -22.89 -26.28
N THR A 56 29.56 -21.59 -26.02
CA THR A 56 30.56 -20.83 -25.27
C THR A 56 30.20 -20.75 -23.79
N ASN A 57 31.15 -20.38 -22.91
CA ASN A 57 30.86 -20.11 -21.50
C ASN A 57 29.72 -19.10 -21.31
N PHE A 58 29.63 -18.08 -22.17
CA PHE A 58 28.50 -17.14 -22.15
C PHE A 58 27.15 -17.83 -22.38
N SER A 59 27.07 -18.74 -23.36
CA SER A 59 25.83 -19.48 -23.63
C SER A 59 25.43 -20.40 -22.47
N TRP A 60 26.42 -21.05 -21.84
CA TRP A 60 26.24 -21.88 -20.63
C TRP A 60 25.78 -21.04 -19.44
N ASN A 61 26.43 -19.91 -19.18
CA ASN A 61 26.07 -18.97 -18.10
C ASN A 61 24.66 -18.41 -18.29
N LEU A 62 24.29 -18.08 -19.52
CA LEU A 62 22.95 -17.60 -19.84
C LEU A 62 21.89 -18.64 -19.49
N ILE A 63 22.05 -19.90 -19.91
CA ILE A 63 21.08 -20.95 -19.59
C ILE A 63 21.10 -21.33 -18.10
N LEU A 64 22.28 -21.36 -17.46
CA LEU A 64 22.44 -21.63 -16.03
C LEU A 64 21.73 -20.58 -15.18
N SER A 65 21.79 -19.30 -15.58
CA SER A 65 21.05 -18.23 -14.91
C SER A 65 19.52 -18.46 -14.90
N GLY A 66 19.00 -19.27 -15.82
CA GLY A 66 17.59 -19.67 -15.84
C GLY A 66 17.17 -20.63 -14.72
N TYR A 67 18.12 -21.35 -14.12
CA TYR A 67 17.90 -22.29 -13.01
C TYR A 67 18.05 -21.65 -11.63
N SER A 68 18.21 -20.33 -11.58
CA SER A 68 18.19 -19.50 -10.37
C SER A 68 16.83 -19.46 -9.64
N LYS A 69 15.85 -20.24 -10.08
CA LYS A 69 14.52 -20.33 -9.44
C LYS A 69 14.56 -21.30 -8.25
N PRO A 70 13.74 -21.06 -7.20
CA PRO A 70 13.60 -22.00 -6.09
C PRO A 70 13.18 -23.40 -6.57
N GLY A 71 13.75 -24.44 -5.95
CA GLY A 71 13.46 -25.85 -6.22
C GLY A 71 14.21 -26.47 -7.41
N LYS A 72 15.15 -25.76 -8.04
CA LYS A 72 15.87 -26.20 -9.27
C LYS A 72 17.37 -26.41 -9.09
N MET A 73 17.83 -26.52 -7.85
CA MET A 73 19.25 -26.63 -7.52
C MET A 73 19.93 -27.88 -8.12
N LYS A 74 19.25 -29.03 -8.13
CA LYS A 74 19.81 -30.28 -8.66
C LYS A 74 20.09 -30.16 -10.15
N GLU A 75 19.15 -29.61 -10.90
CA GLU A 75 19.29 -29.38 -12.34
C GLU A 75 20.35 -28.31 -12.65
N ALA A 76 20.46 -27.26 -11.82
CA ALA A 76 21.51 -26.26 -11.92
C ALA A 76 22.91 -26.88 -11.76
N LEU A 77 23.10 -27.76 -10.76
CA LEU A 77 24.37 -28.47 -10.53
C LEU A 77 24.72 -29.41 -11.69
N GLN A 78 23.76 -30.19 -12.17
CA GLN A 78 23.96 -31.05 -13.34
C GLN A 78 24.40 -30.25 -14.57
N LEU A 79 23.80 -29.07 -14.78
CA LEU A 79 24.16 -28.20 -15.89
C LEU A 79 25.56 -27.58 -15.71
N PHE A 80 25.91 -27.18 -14.49
CA PHE A 80 27.23 -26.64 -14.17
C PHE A 80 28.35 -27.65 -14.44
N HIS A 81 28.15 -28.92 -14.08
CA HIS A 81 29.12 -29.99 -14.34
C HIS A 81 29.31 -30.31 -15.83
N ARG A 82 28.39 -29.89 -16.71
CA ARG A 82 28.51 -30.03 -18.17
C ARG A 82 29.30 -28.89 -18.82
N ILE A 83 29.62 -27.83 -18.08
CA ILE A 83 30.42 -26.71 -18.60
C ILE A 83 31.87 -27.19 -18.74
N PRO A 84 32.47 -27.18 -19.96
CA PRO A 84 33.80 -27.75 -20.18
C PRO A 84 34.90 -27.10 -19.34
N GLN A 85 34.87 -25.77 -19.22
CA GLN A 85 35.75 -24.99 -18.35
C GLN A 85 34.96 -23.86 -17.70
N PRO A 86 34.41 -24.07 -16.48
CA PRO A 86 33.67 -23.05 -15.77
C PRO A 86 34.53 -21.82 -15.49
N ASP A 87 34.04 -20.65 -15.86
CA ASP A 87 34.65 -19.36 -15.52
C ASP A 87 34.06 -18.79 -14.23
N ILE A 88 34.64 -17.70 -13.72
CA ILE A 88 34.21 -17.05 -12.48
C ILE A 88 32.72 -16.64 -12.48
N PHE A 89 32.17 -16.29 -13.65
CA PHE A 89 30.75 -16.00 -13.82
C PHE A 89 29.88 -17.25 -13.64
N SER A 90 30.32 -18.40 -14.16
CA SER A 90 29.67 -19.69 -13.95
C SER A 90 29.54 -19.99 -12.45
N PHE A 91 30.63 -19.81 -11.71
CA PHE A 91 30.69 -20.01 -10.27
C PHE A 91 29.79 -19.03 -9.50
N ASN A 92 29.79 -17.74 -9.85
CA ASN A 92 28.94 -16.73 -9.23
C ASN A 92 27.44 -16.97 -9.45
N ILE A 93 27.05 -17.42 -10.65
CA ILE A 93 25.66 -17.81 -10.93
C ILE A 93 25.25 -19.00 -10.08
N LEU A 94 26.10 -20.04 -9.97
CA LEU A 94 25.80 -21.20 -9.15
C LEU A 94 25.72 -20.84 -7.66
N LEU A 95 26.58 -19.94 -7.18
CA LEU A 95 26.53 -19.42 -5.81
C LEU A 95 25.21 -18.68 -5.54
N SER A 96 24.74 -17.86 -6.49
CA SER A 96 23.43 -17.21 -6.40
C SER A 96 22.28 -18.23 -6.35
N CYS A 97 22.38 -19.32 -7.12
CA CYS A 97 21.39 -20.40 -7.10
C CYS A 97 21.28 -21.09 -5.74
N TYR A 98 22.40 -21.34 -5.05
CA TYR A 98 22.37 -21.91 -3.69
C TYR A 98 21.56 -21.03 -2.73
N PHE A 99 21.78 -19.72 -2.74
CA PHE A 99 21.02 -18.78 -1.89
C PHE A 99 19.53 -18.72 -2.24
N GLN A 100 19.16 -18.79 -3.52
CA GLN A 100 17.76 -18.80 -3.94
C GLN A 100 17.02 -20.10 -3.59
N ASN A 101 17.76 -21.17 -3.32
CA ASN A 101 17.23 -22.46 -2.87
C ASN A 101 17.37 -22.64 -1.35
N SER A 102 17.74 -21.58 -0.61
CA SER A 102 17.92 -21.59 0.85
C SER A 102 18.96 -22.61 1.37
N ASP A 103 19.87 -23.09 0.52
CA ASP A 103 20.93 -24.02 0.90
C ASP A 103 22.20 -23.26 1.31
N LEU A 104 22.11 -22.67 2.51
CA LEU A 104 23.15 -21.79 3.06
C LEU A 104 24.45 -22.52 3.38
N GLY A 105 24.35 -23.77 3.87
CA GLY A 105 25.51 -24.58 4.25
C GLY A 105 26.35 -24.96 3.03
N SER A 106 25.70 -25.41 1.96
CA SER A 106 26.39 -25.72 0.70
C SER A 106 26.94 -24.46 0.04
N ALA A 107 26.25 -23.31 0.13
CA ALA A 107 26.76 -22.03 -0.39
C ALA A 107 28.11 -21.65 0.25
N LEU A 108 28.22 -21.74 1.58
CA LEU A 108 29.45 -21.44 2.31
C LEU A 108 30.59 -22.40 1.94
N LEU A 109 30.32 -23.70 1.90
CA LEU A 109 31.29 -24.73 1.50
C LEU A 109 31.75 -24.53 0.05
N PHE A 110 30.82 -24.21 -0.85
CA PHE A 110 31.11 -23.94 -2.25
C PHE A 110 31.96 -22.69 -2.41
N PHE A 111 31.63 -21.62 -1.68
CA PHE A 111 32.39 -20.38 -1.67
C PHE A 111 33.84 -20.60 -1.22
N GLN A 112 34.07 -21.36 -0.15
CA GLN A 112 35.42 -21.70 0.30
C GLN A 112 36.24 -22.39 -0.78
N LYS A 113 35.61 -23.33 -1.51
CA LYS A 113 36.23 -24.11 -2.60
C LYS A 113 36.41 -23.34 -3.92
N LEU A 114 35.97 -22.09 -4.01
CA LEU A 114 36.15 -21.30 -5.24
C LEU A 114 37.64 -21.11 -5.57
N PRO A 115 38.06 -21.41 -6.81
CA PRO A 115 39.46 -21.31 -7.23
C PRO A 115 39.99 -19.88 -7.22
N VAL A 116 39.13 -18.91 -7.57
CA VAL A 116 39.39 -17.48 -7.46
C VAL A 116 38.12 -16.82 -6.94
N LYS A 117 38.27 -15.92 -5.96
CA LYS A 117 37.17 -15.14 -5.38
C LYS A 117 37.33 -13.70 -5.83
N ASP A 118 36.44 -13.23 -6.69
CA ASP A 118 36.37 -11.83 -7.09
C ASP A 118 35.40 -11.04 -6.19
N SER A 119 35.36 -9.72 -6.34
CA SER A 119 34.45 -8.87 -5.57
C SER A 119 32.98 -9.28 -5.74
N ALA A 120 32.57 -9.80 -6.91
CA ALA A 120 31.21 -10.28 -7.15
C ALA A 120 30.88 -11.55 -6.33
N SER A 121 31.84 -12.47 -6.18
CA SER A 121 31.71 -13.66 -5.34
C SER A 121 31.45 -13.26 -3.88
N TRP A 122 32.27 -12.34 -3.34
CA TRP A 122 32.14 -11.83 -1.97
C TRP A 122 30.80 -11.10 -1.76
N ASN A 123 30.43 -10.20 -2.68
CA ASN A 123 29.18 -9.44 -2.59
C ASN A 123 27.94 -10.34 -2.67
N THR A 124 28.00 -11.43 -3.45
CA THR A 124 26.94 -12.45 -3.53
C THR A 124 26.78 -13.19 -2.20
N MET A 125 27.88 -13.54 -1.53
CA MET A 125 27.85 -14.15 -0.19
C MET A 125 27.21 -13.23 0.84
N ILE A 126 27.70 -11.99 0.93
CA ILE A 126 27.18 -10.99 1.87
C ILE A 126 25.68 -10.80 1.66
N SER A 127 25.28 -10.47 0.43
CA SER A 127 23.88 -10.21 0.09
C SER A 127 22.98 -11.44 0.27
N GLY A 128 23.50 -12.63 0.04
CA GLY A 128 22.80 -13.89 0.24
C GLY A 128 22.56 -14.18 1.72
N LEU A 129 23.61 -14.13 2.53
CA LEU A 129 23.53 -14.35 3.99
C LEU A 129 22.63 -13.31 4.67
N SER A 130 22.73 -12.04 4.28
CA SER A 130 21.88 -10.96 4.80
C SER A 130 20.40 -11.17 4.53
N ARG A 131 20.03 -11.61 3.31
CA ARG A 131 18.64 -11.91 2.94
C ARG A 131 18.03 -13.05 3.75
N HIS A 132 18.86 -13.95 4.27
CA HIS A 132 18.45 -15.08 5.11
C HIS A 132 18.68 -14.83 6.60
N GLY A 133 18.99 -13.59 7.00
CA GLY A 133 19.16 -13.17 8.39
C GLY A 133 20.41 -13.68 9.11
N LYS A 134 21.36 -14.27 8.37
CA LYS A 134 22.65 -14.74 8.92
C LYS A 134 23.67 -13.61 8.98
N MET A 135 23.34 -12.56 9.74
CA MET A 135 24.14 -11.33 9.79
C MET A 135 25.50 -11.50 10.46
N THR A 136 25.65 -12.46 11.38
CA THR A 136 26.92 -12.82 12.01
C THR A 136 27.92 -13.37 11.00
N GLU A 137 27.49 -14.34 10.19
CA GLU A 137 28.27 -14.95 9.13
C GLU A 137 28.52 -13.96 7.99
N ALA A 138 27.52 -13.13 7.65
CA ALA A 138 27.68 -12.06 6.66
C ALA A 138 28.78 -11.07 7.10
N ARG A 139 28.83 -10.70 8.39
CA ARG A 139 29.87 -9.83 8.95
C ARG A 139 31.24 -10.50 8.88
N GLN A 140 31.37 -11.78 9.19
CA GLN A 140 32.63 -12.50 9.07
C GLN A 140 33.14 -12.52 7.62
N VAL A 141 32.26 -12.80 6.66
CA VAL A 141 32.59 -12.77 5.22
C VAL A 141 32.99 -11.36 4.80
N PHE A 142 32.28 -10.33 5.25
CA PHE A 142 32.61 -8.94 4.96
C PHE A 142 33.98 -8.53 5.51
N GLU A 143 34.28 -8.86 6.77
CA GLU A 143 35.58 -8.52 7.37
C GLU A 143 36.73 -9.25 6.68
N ALA A 144 36.52 -10.50 6.27
CA ALA A 144 37.48 -11.32 5.52
C ALA A 144 37.70 -10.86 4.07
N MET A 145 36.83 -10.00 3.52
CA MET A 145 36.98 -9.46 2.16
C MET A 145 38.24 -8.56 2.10
N PRO A 146 39.22 -8.86 1.21
CA PRO A 146 40.49 -8.14 1.15
C PRO A 146 40.33 -6.65 0.84
N GLU A 147 39.54 -6.33 -0.18
CA GLU A 147 39.19 -4.96 -0.58
C GLU A 147 37.67 -4.81 -0.57
N LYS A 148 37.15 -3.95 0.31
CA LYS A 148 35.72 -3.70 0.48
C LYS A 148 35.31 -2.57 -0.48
N ASN A 149 34.45 -2.88 -1.44
CA ASN A 149 33.91 -1.89 -2.36
C ASN A 149 32.56 -1.34 -1.85
N ASP A 150 32.05 -0.27 -2.48
CA ASP A 150 30.77 0.35 -2.09
C ASP A 150 29.59 -0.64 -2.10
N VAL A 151 29.62 -1.63 -3.00
CA VAL A 151 28.59 -2.69 -3.05
C VAL A 151 28.64 -3.58 -1.80
N ALA A 152 29.82 -3.91 -1.29
CA ALA A 152 29.97 -4.69 -0.05
C ALA A 152 29.43 -3.90 1.17
N TRP A 153 29.81 -2.62 1.29
CA TRP A 153 29.36 -1.74 2.37
C TRP A 153 27.85 -1.55 2.35
N SER A 154 27.29 -1.17 1.20
CA SER A 154 25.84 -0.97 1.05
C SER A 154 25.03 -2.25 1.25
N ALA A 155 25.54 -3.42 0.85
CA ALA A 155 24.90 -4.71 1.09
C ALA A 155 24.85 -5.06 2.58
N MET A 156 25.94 -4.86 3.33
CA MET A 156 25.96 -5.08 4.77
C MET A 156 25.02 -4.14 5.52
N ILE A 157 25.06 -2.84 5.22
CA ILE A 157 24.17 -1.83 5.81
C ILE A 157 22.70 -2.19 5.55
N SER A 158 22.35 -2.47 4.29
CA SER A 158 20.99 -2.88 3.91
C SER A 158 20.59 -4.18 4.61
N GLY A 159 21.52 -5.12 4.76
CA GLY A 159 21.30 -6.37 5.47
C GLY A 159 20.96 -6.19 6.94
N TYR A 160 21.71 -5.34 7.67
CA TYR A 160 21.41 -5.03 9.06
C TYR A 160 20.03 -4.36 9.22
N ILE A 161 19.71 -3.40 8.35
CA ILE A 161 18.40 -2.72 8.33
C ILE A 161 17.26 -3.71 8.08
N GLN A 162 17.37 -4.58 7.07
CA GLN A 162 16.35 -5.58 6.74
C GLN A 162 16.08 -6.56 7.88
N ASN A 163 17.10 -6.82 8.72
CA ASN A 163 17.00 -7.69 9.89
C ASN A 163 16.71 -6.94 11.20
N GLY A 164 16.29 -5.68 11.12
CA GLY A 164 15.82 -4.93 12.30
C GLY A 164 16.94 -4.38 13.20
N ASN A 165 18.21 -4.44 12.78
CA ASN A 165 19.34 -3.97 13.59
C ASN A 165 19.87 -2.63 13.02
N LEU A 166 19.27 -1.52 13.45
CA LEU A 166 19.69 -0.19 13.02
C LEU A 166 21.07 0.18 13.58
N ASP A 167 21.36 -0.15 14.84
CA ASP A 167 22.58 0.27 15.54
C ASP A 167 23.84 -0.26 14.84
N SER A 168 23.87 -1.55 14.48
CA SER A 168 25.00 -2.11 13.73
C SER A 168 25.11 -1.55 12.31
N ALA A 169 24.01 -1.11 11.70
CA ALA A 169 24.05 -0.43 10.41
C ALA A 169 24.69 0.96 10.53
N VAL A 170 24.34 1.71 11.59
CA VAL A 170 24.92 3.03 11.93
C VAL A 170 26.40 2.90 12.22
N GLU A 171 26.80 1.99 13.11
CA GLU A 171 28.21 1.71 13.43
C GLU A 171 29.02 1.45 12.16
N LEU A 172 28.50 0.60 11.27
CA LEU A 172 29.18 0.26 10.03
C LEU A 172 29.26 1.45 9.07
N PHE A 173 28.20 2.25 8.97
CA PHE A 173 28.18 3.44 8.12
C PHE A 173 29.11 4.54 8.63
N GLU A 174 29.24 4.72 9.93
CA GLU A 174 30.18 5.69 10.53
C GLU A 174 31.63 5.26 10.35
N ARG A 175 31.91 3.95 10.51
CA ARG A 175 33.25 3.38 10.35
C ARG A 175 33.79 3.45 8.93
N ALA A 176 32.94 3.42 7.91
CA ALA A 176 33.36 3.53 6.51
C ALA A 176 34.02 4.89 6.25
N ALA A 177 35.11 4.93 5.49
CA ALA A 177 35.70 6.19 5.07
C ALA A 177 34.79 6.92 4.06
N SER A 178 34.87 8.25 3.97
CA SER A 178 34.03 9.02 3.03
C SER A 178 34.20 8.61 1.56
N SER A 179 35.37 8.08 1.18
CA SER A 179 35.63 7.52 -0.16
C SER A 179 34.97 6.16 -0.41
N GLU A 180 34.56 5.45 0.65
CA GLU A 180 33.93 4.13 0.58
C GLU A 180 32.40 4.23 0.64
N LYS A 181 31.86 5.35 1.15
CA LYS A 181 30.42 5.63 1.23
C LYS A 181 29.90 6.12 -0.13
N GLY A 182 29.48 5.21 -0.99
CA GLY A 182 28.76 5.57 -2.20
C GLY A 182 27.28 5.88 -1.96
N VAL A 183 26.61 6.35 -3.01
CA VAL A 183 25.20 6.79 -2.97
C VAL A 183 24.25 5.70 -2.45
N PHE A 184 24.58 4.42 -2.67
CA PHE A 184 23.80 3.29 -2.18
C PHE A 184 23.86 3.16 -0.66
N SER A 185 25.03 3.38 -0.04
CA SER A 185 25.21 3.33 1.42
C SER A 185 24.40 4.45 2.11
N TRP A 186 24.45 5.67 1.57
CA TRP A 186 23.61 6.79 2.04
C TRP A 186 22.12 6.50 1.89
N THR A 187 21.71 6.01 0.72
CA THR A 187 20.30 5.69 0.44
C THR A 187 19.79 4.56 1.34
N ALA A 188 20.63 3.56 1.63
CA ALA A 188 20.32 2.48 2.56
C ALA A 188 20.08 3.03 3.97
N MET A 189 20.97 3.87 4.50
CA MET A 189 20.80 4.50 5.82
C MET A 189 19.54 5.36 5.91
N ILE A 190 19.27 6.20 4.90
CA ILE A 190 18.03 7.01 4.84
C ILE A 190 16.81 6.10 4.87
N THR A 191 16.82 5.02 4.08
CA THR A 191 15.71 4.04 4.05
C THR A 191 15.57 3.33 5.40
N GLY A 192 16.68 3.04 6.08
CA GLY A 192 16.71 2.47 7.42
C GLY A 192 16.05 3.39 8.42
N TYR A 193 16.58 4.60 8.62
CA TYR A 193 15.99 5.56 9.57
C TYR A 193 14.51 5.84 9.28
N MET A 194 14.09 5.89 8.00
CA MET A 194 12.68 5.97 7.63
C MET A 194 11.87 4.75 8.07
N ALA A 195 12.39 3.54 7.94
CA ALA A 195 11.71 2.30 8.36
C ALA A 195 11.54 2.21 9.89
N PHE A 196 12.47 2.79 10.66
CA PHE A 196 12.38 2.87 12.13
C PHE A 196 11.66 4.13 12.65
N GLY A 197 11.13 4.99 11.76
CA GLY A 197 10.38 6.19 12.13
C GLY A 197 11.23 7.40 12.57
N HIS A 198 12.55 7.32 12.43
CA HIS A 198 13.48 8.40 12.74
C HIS A 198 13.62 9.39 11.58
N THR A 199 12.51 10.03 11.20
CA THR A 199 12.42 10.81 9.96
C THR A 199 13.26 12.09 9.94
N LYS A 200 13.54 12.68 11.11
CA LYS A 200 14.44 13.85 11.25
C LYS A 200 15.88 13.50 10.90
N VAL A 201 16.41 12.43 11.47
CA VAL A 201 17.79 11.95 11.19
C VAL A 201 17.91 11.52 9.72
N ALA A 202 16.88 10.86 9.18
CA ALA A 202 16.83 10.54 7.75
C ALA A 202 16.92 11.80 6.87
N ARG A 203 16.32 12.92 7.32
CA ARG A 203 16.37 14.20 6.59
C ARG A 203 17.74 14.86 6.67
N GLU A 204 18.36 14.85 7.83
CA GLU A 204 19.73 15.34 8.02
C GLU A 204 20.70 14.57 7.11
N LEU A 205 20.65 13.24 7.13
CA LEU A 205 21.48 12.41 6.24
C LEU A 205 21.17 12.63 4.76
N PHE A 206 19.91 12.86 4.41
CA PHE A 206 19.55 13.25 3.05
C PHE A 206 20.23 14.57 2.68
N ASP A 207 20.20 15.59 3.54
CA ASP A 207 20.80 16.91 3.31
C ASP A 207 22.35 16.91 3.34
N GLU A 208 22.96 15.93 4.00
CA GLU A 208 24.42 15.70 3.99
C GLU A 208 24.90 14.87 2.81
N ALA A 209 24.03 14.05 2.19
CA ALA A 209 24.40 13.15 1.11
C ALA A 209 25.09 13.90 -0.05
N PRO A 210 26.35 13.57 -0.41
CA PRO A 210 27.11 14.30 -1.42
C PRO A 210 26.46 14.27 -2.81
N VAL A 211 25.81 13.16 -3.15
CA VAL A 211 25.10 12.94 -4.40
C VAL A 211 23.75 12.31 -4.11
N ARG A 212 22.68 12.96 -4.57
CA ARG A 212 21.30 12.48 -4.47
C ARG A 212 20.81 12.08 -5.84
N ASN A 213 20.78 10.79 -6.11
CA ASN A 213 20.16 10.29 -7.34
C ASN A 213 18.65 10.12 -7.14
N LEU A 214 17.93 9.83 -8.23
CA LEU A 214 16.48 9.61 -8.21
C LEU A 214 16.02 8.57 -7.19
N VAL A 215 16.84 7.55 -6.89
CA VAL A 215 16.53 6.53 -5.88
C VAL A 215 16.55 7.15 -4.48
N THR A 216 17.56 7.96 -4.15
CA THR A 216 17.65 8.68 -2.86
C THR A 216 16.43 9.58 -2.65
N TRP A 217 16.03 10.35 -3.67
CA TRP A 217 14.82 11.18 -3.64
C TRP A 217 13.55 10.36 -3.41
N ASN A 218 13.37 9.27 -4.16
CA ASN A 218 12.20 8.39 -4.02
C ASN A 218 12.14 7.66 -2.67
N SER A 219 13.28 7.24 -2.14
CA SER A 219 13.36 6.66 -0.79
C SER A 219 12.90 7.65 0.26
N MET A 220 13.32 8.92 0.15
CA MET A 220 12.94 9.97 1.09
C MET A 220 11.46 10.34 0.97
N VAL A 221 10.96 10.56 -0.25
CA VAL A 221 9.52 10.83 -0.51
C VAL A 221 8.67 9.68 0.03
N SER A 222 8.93 8.44 -0.38
CA SER A 222 8.13 7.29 0.06
C SER A 222 8.27 7.00 1.56
N GLY A 223 9.43 7.32 2.16
CA GLY A 223 9.66 7.26 3.59
C GLY A 223 8.75 8.22 4.38
N TYR A 224 8.61 9.47 3.92
CA TYR A 224 7.66 10.41 4.52
C TYR A 224 6.22 9.92 4.42
N VAL A 225 5.82 9.36 3.26
CA VAL A 225 4.47 8.80 3.09
C VAL A 225 4.21 7.66 4.08
N ARG A 226 5.15 6.70 4.21
CA ARG A 226 5.00 5.57 5.15
C ARG A 226 4.94 5.99 6.62
N ASN A 227 5.53 7.13 6.97
CA ASN A 227 5.51 7.68 8.31
C ASN A 227 4.37 8.70 8.53
N PHE A 228 3.37 8.73 7.64
CA PHE A 228 2.21 9.62 7.71
C PHE A 228 2.57 11.12 7.71
N GLN A 229 3.71 11.49 7.12
CA GLN A 229 4.19 12.87 7.00
C GLN A 229 3.93 13.43 5.59
N ALA A 230 2.64 13.53 5.26
CA ALA A 230 2.16 13.92 3.94
C ALA A 230 2.69 15.29 3.46
N GLU A 231 2.71 16.30 4.33
CA GLU A 231 3.19 17.64 3.97
C GLU A 231 4.68 17.66 3.61
N ASP A 232 5.50 16.93 4.35
CA ASP A 232 6.95 16.87 4.11
C ASP A 232 7.26 16.12 2.81
N ALA A 233 6.49 15.08 2.48
CA ALA A 233 6.54 14.42 1.18
C ALA A 233 6.24 15.39 0.03
N LEU A 234 5.22 16.24 0.18
CA LEU A 234 4.84 17.24 -0.83
C LEU A 234 5.88 18.36 -0.96
N LYS A 235 6.41 18.87 0.15
CA LYS A 235 7.50 19.87 0.16
C LYS A 235 8.73 19.31 -0.55
N LEU A 236 9.09 18.07 -0.26
CA LEU A 236 10.25 17.42 -0.88
C LEU A 236 10.03 17.17 -2.38
N PHE A 237 8.82 16.77 -2.79
CA PHE A 237 8.47 16.63 -4.21
C PHE A 237 8.51 17.95 -4.96
N LYS A 238 8.03 19.03 -4.36
CA LYS A 238 8.15 20.37 -4.94
C LYS A 238 9.62 20.75 -5.14
N MET A 239 10.46 20.53 -4.12
CA MET A 239 11.91 20.75 -4.21
C MET A 239 12.56 19.88 -5.31
N MET A 240 12.11 18.64 -5.46
CA MET A 240 12.56 17.73 -6.53
C MET A 240 12.23 18.25 -7.93
N ILE A 241 11.13 18.97 -8.12
CA ILE A 241 10.74 19.57 -9.42
C ILE A 241 11.45 20.91 -9.67
N GLU A 242 11.65 21.70 -8.61
CA GLU A 242 12.39 22.97 -8.68
C GLU A 242 13.87 22.74 -9.00
N LEU A 243 14.44 21.67 -8.45
CA LEU A 243 15.68 21.09 -8.94
C LEU A 243 15.35 20.31 -10.23
N PRO A 244 16.23 20.27 -11.24
CA PRO A 244 15.94 19.60 -12.52
C PRO A 244 15.96 18.05 -12.43
N VAL A 245 15.50 17.46 -11.31
CA VAL A 245 15.42 16.02 -11.07
C VAL A 245 14.09 15.51 -11.60
N ARG A 246 14.10 14.76 -12.70
CA ARG A 246 12.86 14.27 -13.32
C ARG A 246 12.17 13.20 -12.46
N PRO A 247 10.91 13.42 -12.03
CA PRO A 247 10.13 12.39 -11.36
C PRO A 247 9.87 11.18 -12.26
N ASN A 248 9.76 10.00 -11.64
CA ASN A 248 9.44 8.76 -12.35
C ASN A 248 8.12 8.16 -11.83
N PRO A 249 7.65 7.03 -12.39
CA PRO A 249 6.40 6.41 -11.94
C PRO A 249 6.33 6.13 -10.44
N SER A 250 7.43 5.70 -9.80
CA SER A 250 7.48 5.47 -8.35
C SER A 250 7.32 6.76 -7.53
N THR A 251 7.89 7.87 -8.00
CA THR A 251 7.68 9.20 -7.41
C THR A 251 6.19 9.55 -7.46
N PHE A 252 5.57 9.44 -8.63
CA PHE A 252 4.16 9.78 -8.83
C PHE A 252 3.22 8.90 -8.03
N SER A 253 3.45 7.59 -7.96
CA SER A 253 2.66 6.69 -7.11
C SER A 253 2.68 7.13 -5.63
N SER A 254 3.84 7.55 -5.12
CA SER A 254 3.97 8.00 -3.73
C SER A 254 3.21 9.30 -3.48
N ILE A 255 3.32 10.28 -4.39
CA ILE A 255 2.64 11.58 -4.22
C ILE A 255 1.13 11.48 -4.48
N LEU A 256 0.70 10.63 -5.42
CA LEU A 256 -0.72 10.37 -5.65
C LEU A 256 -1.36 9.64 -4.47
N LEU A 257 -0.60 8.78 -3.77
CA LEU A 257 -1.05 8.21 -2.50
C LEU A 257 -1.27 9.32 -1.44
N VAL A 258 -0.34 10.26 -1.31
CA VAL A 258 -0.55 11.44 -0.42
C VAL A 258 -1.80 12.22 -0.80
N CYS A 259 -2.01 12.47 -2.09
CA CYS A 259 -3.23 13.16 -2.55
C CYS A 259 -4.50 12.37 -2.20
N SER A 260 -4.44 11.04 -2.24
CA SER A 260 -5.55 10.15 -1.89
C SER A 260 -5.86 10.15 -0.39
N GLU A 261 -4.84 10.30 0.45
CA GLU A 261 -4.94 10.32 1.92
C GLU A 261 -5.45 11.67 2.41
N LEU A 262 -4.85 12.76 1.92
CA LEU A 262 -5.31 14.13 2.19
C LEU A 262 -6.62 14.46 1.48
N SER A 263 -6.99 13.64 0.50
CA SER A 263 -8.15 13.84 -0.38
C SER A 263 -8.09 15.17 -1.15
N ALA A 264 -6.87 15.53 -1.57
CA ALA A 264 -6.55 16.76 -2.27
C ALA A 264 -6.77 16.60 -3.78
N VAL A 265 -8.02 16.75 -4.23
CA VAL A 265 -8.43 16.55 -5.63
C VAL A 265 -7.71 17.52 -6.55
N ALA A 266 -7.60 18.80 -6.15
CA ALA A 266 -7.02 19.83 -7.00
C ALA A 266 -5.53 19.56 -7.27
N LEU A 267 -4.79 19.16 -6.23
CA LEU A 267 -3.40 18.76 -6.35
C LEU A 267 -3.25 17.48 -7.18
N GLY A 268 -4.10 16.47 -6.94
CA GLY A 268 -4.13 15.25 -7.74
C GLY A 268 -4.34 15.52 -9.24
N LYS A 269 -5.22 16.48 -9.59
CA LYS A 269 -5.44 16.93 -10.98
C LYS A 269 -4.21 17.65 -11.56
N GLN A 270 -3.50 18.46 -10.78
CA GLN A 270 -2.24 19.09 -11.22
C GLN A 270 -1.16 18.03 -11.53
N ILE A 271 -1.05 17.01 -10.67
CA ILE A 271 -0.11 15.89 -10.87
C ILE A 271 -0.49 15.07 -12.09
N HIS A 272 -1.78 14.80 -12.31
CA HIS A 272 -2.27 14.14 -13.52
C HIS A 272 -1.80 14.88 -14.79
N GLN A 273 -1.94 16.21 -14.83
CA GLN A 273 -1.44 17.01 -15.96
C GLN A 273 0.09 16.92 -16.10
N LEU A 274 0.83 16.88 -15.00
CA LEU A 274 2.28 16.73 -15.03
C LEU A 274 2.71 15.35 -15.59
N ILE A 275 2.00 14.27 -15.27
CA ILE A 275 2.22 12.93 -15.83
C ILE A 275 2.07 12.94 -17.35
N TYR A 276 1.07 13.65 -17.87
CA TYR A 276 0.87 13.82 -19.32
C TYR A 276 2.00 14.64 -19.97
N LYS A 277 2.46 15.70 -19.30
CA LYS A 277 3.60 16.52 -19.78
C LYS A 277 4.94 15.76 -19.79
N LEU A 278 5.10 14.74 -18.94
CA LEU A 278 6.31 13.90 -18.84
C LEU A 278 6.24 12.61 -19.67
N PRO A 279 5.46 12.59 -20.75
CA PRO A 279 4.91 11.40 -21.41
C PRO A 279 4.73 10.11 -20.59
N LEU A 280 4.38 10.19 -19.30
CA LEU A 280 4.22 9.03 -18.42
C LEU A 280 2.80 8.45 -18.40
N TYR A 281 1.86 9.02 -19.17
CA TYR A 281 0.47 8.55 -19.23
C TYR A 281 0.31 7.13 -19.80
N LEU A 282 1.25 6.66 -20.62
CA LEU A 282 1.30 5.28 -21.13
C LEU A 282 1.77 4.28 -20.07
N ASN A 283 2.30 4.74 -18.94
CA ASN A 283 2.80 3.87 -17.89
C ASN A 283 1.65 3.36 -17.01
N THR A 284 1.42 2.05 -17.01
CA THR A 284 0.34 1.41 -16.24
C THR A 284 0.42 1.71 -14.74
N THR A 285 1.62 1.80 -14.15
CA THR A 285 1.78 2.14 -12.73
C THR A 285 1.28 3.55 -12.42
N CYS A 286 1.61 4.54 -13.26
CA CYS A 286 1.08 5.90 -13.15
C CYS A 286 -0.45 5.92 -13.33
N GLY A 287 -0.96 5.26 -14.37
CA GLY A 287 -2.39 5.18 -14.65
C GLY A 287 -3.19 4.56 -13.49
N THR A 288 -2.74 3.42 -12.97
CA THR A 288 -3.35 2.75 -11.81
C THR A 288 -3.28 3.62 -10.54
N SER A 289 -2.18 4.35 -10.34
CA SER A 289 -2.04 5.26 -9.18
C SER A 289 -2.98 6.46 -9.27
N LEU A 290 -3.15 7.02 -10.48
CA LEU A 290 -4.11 8.09 -10.76
C LEU A 290 -5.54 7.60 -10.56
N LEU A 291 -5.85 6.41 -11.04
CA LEU A 291 -7.14 5.76 -10.87
C LEU A 291 -7.50 5.61 -9.39
N SER A 292 -6.58 5.04 -8.60
CA SER A 292 -6.75 4.90 -7.16
C SER A 292 -6.93 6.26 -6.48
N MET A 293 -6.24 7.30 -6.93
CA MET A 293 -6.38 8.65 -6.38
C MET A 293 -7.76 9.23 -6.66
N TYR A 294 -8.24 9.16 -7.90
CA TYR A 294 -9.59 9.65 -8.23
C TYR A 294 -10.70 8.90 -7.46
N CYS A 295 -10.61 7.58 -7.35
CA CYS A 295 -11.52 6.80 -6.52
C CYS A 295 -11.48 7.28 -5.06
N LYS A 296 -10.30 7.32 -4.43
CA LYS A 296 -10.14 7.69 -3.01
C LYS A 296 -10.45 9.17 -2.72
N CYS A 297 -10.41 10.05 -3.70
CA CYS A 297 -10.82 11.44 -3.56
C CYS A 297 -12.32 11.68 -3.85
N GLY A 298 -13.10 10.63 -4.11
CA GLY A 298 -14.54 10.76 -4.32
C GLY A 298 -14.93 11.31 -5.70
N VAL A 299 -14.11 11.11 -6.72
CA VAL A 299 -14.35 11.56 -8.11
C VAL A 299 -14.36 10.35 -9.05
N LEU A 300 -15.26 9.41 -8.78
CA LEU A 300 -15.33 8.11 -9.44
C LEU A 300 -15.59 8.20 -10.95
N GLN A 301 -16.30 9.23 -11.41
CA GLN A 301 -16.54 9.43 -12.84
C GLN A 301 -15.24 9.76 -13.60
N ASP A 302 -14.37 10.59 -13.02
CA ASP A 302 -13.04 10.89 -13.60
C ASP A 302 -12.17 9.62 -13.60
N ALA A 303 -12.28 8.78 -12.56
CA ALA A 303 -11.62 7.48 -12.52
C ALA A 303 -12.10 6.55 -13.65
N SER A 304 -13.42 6.43 -13.86
CA SER A 304 -14.00 5.57 -14.90
C SER A 304 -13.55 5.99 -16.30
N LYS A 305 -13.56 7.30 -16.60
CA LYS A 305 -13.07 7.84 -17.87
C LYS A 305 -11.59 7.51 -18.08
N LEU A 306 -10.77 7.74 -17.06
CA LEU A 306 -9.34 7.41 -17.13
C LEU A 306 -9.13 5.91 -17.38
N PHE A 307 -9.88 5.05 -16.70
CA PHE A 307 -9.83 3.61 -16.91
C PHE A 307 -10.13 3.25 -18.36
N GLU A 308 -11.18 3.82 -18.94
CA GLU A 308 -11.56 3.62 -20.35
C GLU A 308 -10.49 4.12 -21.34
N GLU A 309 -9.81 5.24 -21.02
CA GLU A 309 -8.74 5.82 -21.84
C GLU A 309 -7.40 5.08 -21.74
N MET A 310 -7.19 4.27 -20.70
CA MET A 310 -5.92 3.57 -20.50
C MET A 310 -5.64 2.54 -21.63
N PRO A 311 -4.46 2.60 -22.28
CA PRO A 311 -4.14 1.73 -23.42
C PRO A 311 -3.83 0.28 -23.01
N SER A 312 -3.38 0.08 -21.77
CA SER A 312 -3.08 -1.24 -21.20
C SER A 312 -3.57 -1.27 -19.77
N ARG A 313 -4.28 -2.34 -19.41
CA ARG A 313 -4.84 -2.56 -18.07
C ARG A 313 -4.37 -3.92 -17.58
N ASP A 314 -3.57 -3.93 -16.52
CA ASP A 314 -3.17 -5.16 -15.85
C ASP A 314 -4.14 -5.51 -14.72
N VAL A 315 -3.95 -6.66 -14.09
CA VAL A 315 -4.77 -7.13 -12.96
C VAL A 315 -4.88 -6.06 -11.86
N VAL A 316 -3.82 -5.26 -11.63
CA VAL A 316 -3.83 -4.22 -10.60
C VAL A 316 -4.75 -3.06 -11.01
N THR A 317 -4.74 -2.66 -12.28
CA THR A 317 -5.66 -1.64 -12.82
C THR A 317 -7.13 -2.06 -12.65
N TRP A 318 -7.48 -3.31 -12.99
CA TRP A 318 -8.84 -3.84 -12.81
C TRP A 318 -9.25 -3.87 -11.34
N ASN A 319 -8.37 -4.37 -10.47
CA ASN A 319 -8.62 -4.43 -9.03
C ASN A 319 -8.86 -3.06 -8.41
N ALA A 320 -8.14 -2.03 -8.88
CA ALA A 320 -8.32 -0.66 -8.42
C ALA A 320 -9.71 -0.12 -8.80
N MET A 321 -10.22 -0.41 -10.00
CA MET A 321 -11.56 0.04 -10.42
C MET A 321 -12.68 -0.74 -9.72
N ILE A 322 -12.56 -2.08 -9.64
CA ILE A 322 -13.52 -2.95 -8.92
C ILE A 322 -13.65 -2.50 -7.47
N SER A 323 -12.52 -2.31 -6.78
CA SER A 323 -12.51 -1.81 -5.39
C SER A 323 -13.06 -0.40 -5.27
N GLY A 324 -12.79 0.47 -6.25
CA GLY A 324 -13.35 1.83 -6.30
C GLY A 324 -14.87 1.83 -6.37
N PHE A 325 -15.47 1.06 -7.28
CA PHE A 325 -16.92 0.93 -7.36
C PHE A 325 -17.52 0.29 -6.09
N ALA A 326 -16.87 -0.74 -5.53
CA ALA A 326 -17.27 -1.37 -4.29
C ALA A 326 -17.32 -0.35 -3.13
N GLN A 327 -16.23 0.39 -2.90
CA GLN A 327 -16.14 1.41 -1.85
C GLN A 327 -17.18 2.53 -2.01
N HIS A 328 -17.64 2.80 -3.24
CA HIS A 328 -18.68 3.79 -3.50
C HIS A 328 -20.11 3.25 -3.33
N GLY A 329 -20.27 1.98 -2.94
CA GLY A 329 -21.57 1.33 -2.80
C GLY A 329 -22.20 0.90 -4.13
N ILE A 330 -21.45 0.95 -5.22
CA ILE A 330 -21.94 0.60 -6.58
C ILE A 330 -21.54 -0.85 -6.89
N GLY A 331 -21.96 -1.78 -6.02
CA GLY A 331 -21.51 -3.17 -6.05
C GLY A 331 -21.83 -3.91 -7.35
N LYS A 332 -22.99 -3.62 -7.97
CA LYS A 332 -23.36 -4.19 -9.27
C LYS A 332 -22.35 -3.88 -10.36
N LYS A 333 -21.88 -2.62 -10.44
CA LYS A 333 -20.88 -2.21 -11.44
C LYS A 333 -19.51 -2.84 -11.19
N ALA A 334 -19.16 -3.04 -9.92
CA ALA A 334 -17.93 -3.76 -9.56
C ALA A 334 -17.98 -5.23 -10.03
N ILE A 335 -19.13 -5.88 -9.90
CA ILE A 335 -19.35 -7.26 -10.38
C ILE A 335 -19.31 -7.31 -11.92
N GLU A 336 -19.96 -6.37 -12.61
CA GLU A 336 -19.88 -6.26 -14.08
C GLU A 336 -18.43 -6.15 -14.58
N LEU A 337 -17.60 -5.33 -13.92
CA LEU A 337 -16.18 -5.21 -14.26
C LEU A 337 -15.39 -6.48 -13.97
N PHE A 338 -15.74 -7.22 -12.93
CA PHE A 338 -15.13 -8.52 -12.65
C PHE A 338 -15.44 -9.53 -13.76
N ASP A 339 -16.68 -9.55 -14.24
CA ASP A 339 -17.05 -10.41 -15.36
C ASP A 339 -16.39 -9.97 -16.66
N GLU A 340 -16.28 -8.67 -16.93
CA GLU A 340 -15.53 -8.13 -18.07
C GLU A 340 -14.04 -8.53 -18.02
N MET A 341 -13.39 -8.40 -16.85
CA MET A 341 -12.01 -8.83 -16.62
C MET A 341 -11.82 -10.32 -16.98
N ARG A 342 -12.76 -11.17 -16.59
CA ARG A 342 -12.74 -12.61 -16.90
C ARG A 342 -12.93 -12.87 -18.40
N LEU A 343 -13.89 -12.18 -19.03
CA LEU A 343 -14.15 -12.30 -20.47
C LEU A 343 -12.94 -11.86 -21.32
N MET A 344 -12.16 -10.89 -20.83
CA MET A 344 -10.91 -10.46 -21.46
C MET A 344 -9.73 -11.41 -21.20
N GLY A 345 -9.94 -12.54 -20.51
CA GLY A 345 -8.91 -13.53 -20.20
C GLY A 345 -7.90 -13.08 -19.14
N ILE A 346 -8.19 -12.00 -18.41
CA ILE A 346 -7.33 -11.49 -17.36
C ILE A 346 -7.62 -12.30 -16.09
N LYS A 347 -6.65 -13.09 -15.65
CA LYS A 347 -6.82 -13.98 -14.50
C LYS A 347 -7.02 -13.18 -13.20
N PRO A 348 -8.15 -13.36 -12.49
CA PRO A 348 -8.32 -12.85 -11.14
C PRO A 348 -7.23 -13.33 -10.20
N ASN A 349 -6.87 -12.49 -9.22
CA ASN A 349 -6.00 -12.88 -8.12
C ASN A 349 -6.70 -12.66 -6.78
N TRP A 350 -6.02 -12.97 -5.68
CA TRP A 350 -6.57 -12.79 -4.34
C TRP A 350 -7.06 -11.34 -4.07
N ILE A 351 -6.38 -10.32 -4.60
CA ILE A 351 -6.82 -8.92 -4.45
C ILE A 351 -8.14 -8.66 -5.19
N THR A 352 -8.33 -9.29 -6.36
CA THR A 352 -9.58 -9.20 -7.12
C THR A 352 -10.77 -9.67 -6.28
N PHE A 353 -10.62 -10.80 -5.59
CA PHE A 353 -11.68 -11.36 -4.76
C PHE A 353 -11.98 -10.53 -3.51
N VAL A 354 -10.98 -9.88 -2.90
CA VAL A 354 -11.24 -8.88 -1.85
C VAL A 354 -12.17 -7.77 -2.39
N GLY A 355 -11.91 -7.25 -3.59
CA GLY A 355 -12.75 -6.22 -4.22
C GLY A 355 -14.18 -6.69 -4.51
N VAL A 356 -14.35 -7.91 -5.03
CA VAL A 356 -15.67 -8.50 -5.32
C VAL A 356 -16.46 -8.82 -4.05
N LEU A 357 -15.80 -9.36 -3.02
CA LEU A 357 -16.43 -9.62 -1.73
C LEU A 357 -16.84 -8.30 -1.05
N LEU A 358 -16.01 -7.26 -1.15
CA LEU A 358 -16.37 -5.92 -0.68
C LEU A 358 -17.58 -5.34 -1.42
N ALA A 359 -17.68 -5.58 -2.74
CA ALA A 359 -18.84 -5.19 -3.53
C ALA A 359 -20.13 -5.91 -3.05
N CYS A 360 -20.04 -7.22 -2.80
CA CYS A 360 -21.16 -8.01 -2.27
C CYS A 360 -21.56 -7.53 -0.86
N ASN A 361 -20.57 -7.29 0.00
CA ASN A 361 -20.73 -6.73 1.32
C ASN A 361 -21.50 -5.40 1.27
N HIS A 362 -21.04 -4.41 0.53
CA HIS A 362 -21.72 -3.10 0.50
C HIS A 362 -23.05 -3.08 -0.26
N ALA A 363 -23.34 -4.11 -1.06
CA ALA A 363 -24.61 -4.29 -1.75
C ALA A 363 -25.58 -5.26 -1.04
N GLY A 364 -25.19 -5.88 0.08
CA GLY A 364 -26.00 -6.85 0.81
C GLY A 364 -26.24 -8.17 0.06
N LEU A 365 -25.36 -8.54 -0.88
CA LEU A 365 -25.52 -9.73 -1.72
C LEU A 365 -24.87 -10.95 -1.04
N VAL A 366 -25.49 -11.46 0.03
CA VAL A 366 -24.94 -12.53 0.89
C VAL A 366 -24.63 -13.81 0.09
N ASP A 367 -25.62 -14.34 -0.62
CA ASP A 367 -25.47 -15.60 -1.36
C ASP A 367 -24.38 -15.50 -2.44
N LEU A 368 -24.32 -14.35 -3.12
CA LEU A 368 -23.32 -14.11 -4.15
C LEU A 368 -21.91 -13.96 -3.56
N GLY A 369 -21.79 -13.27 -2.42
CA GLY A 369 -20.51 -13.16 -1.70
C GLY A 369 -19.99 -14.52 -1.24
N MET A 370 -20.86 -15.37 -0.68
CA MET A 370 -20.51 -16.74 -0.31
C MET A 370 -20.14 -17.60 -1.52
N HIS A 371 -20.86 -17.45 -2.64
CA HIS A 371 -20.52 -18.11 -3.88
C HIS A 371 -19.11 -17.74 -4.35
N TYR A 372 -18.77 -16.44 -4.38
CA TYR A 372 -17.46 -15.99 -4.79
C TYR A 372 -16.35 -16.45 -3.84
N PHE A 373 -16.58 -16.40 -2.52
CA PHE A 373 -15.63 -16.89 -1.53
C PHE A 373 -15.26 -18.36 -1.77
N ASN A 374 -16.27 -19.21 -1.99
CA ASN A 374 -16.06 -20.64 -2.28
C ASN A 374 -15.44 -20.88 -3.67
N SER A 375 -15.77 -20.04 -4.66
CA SER A 375 -15.22 -20.16 -6.02
C SER A 375 -13.70 -19.90 -6.07
N MET A 376 -13.14 -19.15 -5.11
CA MET A 376 -11.71 -18.84 -5.07
C MET A 376 -10.84 -20.10 -5.08
N GLU A 377 -11.12 -21.04 -4.18
CA GLU A 377 -10.41 -22.31 -4.10
C GLU A 377 -10.80 -23.24 -5.24
N ARG A 378 -12.12 -23.38 -5.48
CA ARG A 378 -12.66 -24.37 -6.42
C ARG A 378 -12.30 -24.09 -7.88
N ASP A 379 -12.39 -22.82 -8.30
CA ASP A 379 -12.34 -22.44 -9.72
C ASP A 379 -11.02 -21.72 -10.08
N TYR A 380 -10.30 -21.16 -9.09
CA TYR A 380 -9.09 -20.35 -9.32
C TYR A 380 -7.84 -20.85 -8.58
N GLU A 381 -7.95 -21.89 -7.75
CA GLU A 381 -6.85 -22.43 -6.94
C GLU A 381 -6.20 -21.34 -6.05
N LEU A 382 -7.01 -20.40 -5.56
CA LEU A 382 -6.58 -19.30 -4.70
C LEU A 382 -6.95 -19.57 -3.24
N GLU A 383 -5.94 -19.71 -2.39
CA GLU A 383 -6.13 -19.84 -0.94
C GLU A 383 -6.72 -18.54 -0.32
N PRO A 384 -7.82 -18.63 0.45
CA PRO A 384 -8.40 -17.50 1.16
C PRO A 384 -7.45 -16.93 2.22
N LYS A 385 -7.07 -15.67 2.00
CA LYS A 385 -6.29 -14.84 2.94
C LYS A 385 -7.16 -14.16 4.01
N PRO A 386 -6.56 -13.66 5.11
CA PRO A 386 -7.29 -12.98 6.18
C PRO A 386 -8.25 -11.88 5.72
N ASP A 387 -7.90 -11.11 4.69
CA ASP A 387 -8.76 -10.05 4.16
C ASP A 387 -10.10 -10.56 3.61
N HIS A 388 -10.12 -11.75 2.96
CA HIS A 388 -11.35 -12.33 2.44
C HIS A 388 -12.29 -12.75 3.57
N TYR A 389 -11.74 -13.38 4.62
CA TYR A 389 -12.52 -13.72 5.80
C TYR A 389 -13.08 -12.48 6.49
N THR A 390 -12.30 -11.38 6.60
CA THR A 390 -12.82 -10.10 7.10
C THR A 390 -13.99 -9.59 6.27
N CYS A 391 -13.91 -9.66 4.92
CA CYS A 391 -15.01 -9.24 4.05
C CYS A 391 -16.27 -10.11 4.23
N VAL A 392 -16.13 -11.43 4.36
CA VAL A 392 -17.27 -12.34 4.55
C VAL A 392 -17.87 -12.21 5.96
N VAL A 393 -17.04 -12.05 7.00
CA VAL A 393 -17.51 -11.75 8.36
C VAL A 393 -18.28 -10.43 8.40
N ASP A 394 -17.84 -9.40 7.66
CA ASP A 394 -18.58 -8.14 7.54
C ASP A 394 -19.92 -8.34 6.81
N LEU A 395 -19.91 -9.09 5.70
CA LEU A 395 -21.10 -9.42 4.92
C LEU A 395 -22.16 -10.15 5.77
N LEU A 396 -21.78 -11.24 6.44
CA LEU A 396 -22.64 -12.02 7.33
C LEU A 396 -23.09 -11.18 8.54
N GLY A 397 -22.15 -10.42 9.11
CA GLY A 397 -22.39 -9.54 10.25
C GLY A 397 -23.45 -8.49 9.96
N ARG A 398 -23.37 -7.80 8.82
CA ARG A 398 -24.39 -6.82 8.40
C ARG A 398 -25.74 -7.46 8.11
N ALA A 399 -25.74 -8.67 7.56
CA ALA A 399 -26.96 -9.45 7.32
C ALA A 399 -27.62 -10.00 8.60
N GLY A 400 -26.97 -9.89 9.76
CA GLY A 400 -27.48 -10.39 11.05
C GLY A 400 -27.17 -11.87 11.30
N LEU A 401 -26.42 -12.52 10.40
CA LEU A 401 -26.00 -13.92 10.50
C LEU A 401 -24.77 -14.06 11.41
N LEU A 402 -24.88 -13.56 12.64
CA LEU A 402 -23.75 -13.46 13.59
C LEU A 402 -23.19 -14.83 13.99
N THR A 403 -24.04 -15.86 14.08
CA THR A 403 -23.60 -17.22 14.42
C THR A 403 -22.72 -17.80 13.30
N GLU A 404 -23.14 -17.66 12.05
CA GLU A 404 -22.37 -18.09 10.88
C GLU A 404 -21.05 -17.31 10.77
N ALA A 405 -21.08 -16.01 11.08
CA ALA A 405 -19.86 -15.20 11.13
C ALA A 405 -18.85 -15.73 12.16
N VAL A 406 -19.31 -16.15 13.35
CA VAL A 406 -18.46 -16.74 14.39
C VAL A 406 -17.97 -18.13 14.00
N GLU A 407 -18.82 -18.96 13.38
CA GLU A 407 -18.42 -20.26 12.86
C GLU A 407 -17.31 -20.12 11.81
N LEU A 408 -17.47 -19.20 10.86
CA LEU A 408 -16.46 -18.89 9.86
C LEU A 408 -15.13 -18.48 10.53
N ILE A 409 -15.17 -17.67 11.59
CA ILE A 409 -13.97 -17.30 12.35
C ILE A 409 -13.28 -18.52 12.96
N ASN A 410 -14.04 -19.47 13.48
CA ASN A 410 -13.49 -20.68 14.11
C ASN A 410 -12.90 -21.66 13.08
N THR A 411 -13.36 -21.63 11.83
CA THR A 411 -12.87 -22.51 10.75
C THR A 411 -11.63 -21.99 10.02
N MET A 412 -11.13 -20.80 10.35
CA MET A 412 -9.98 -20.20 9.66
C MET A 412 -8.70 -21.03 9.83
N PRO A 413 -7.88 -21.19 8.76
CA PRO A 413 -6.63 -21.94 8.82
C PRO A 413 -5.47 -21.17 9.49
N PHE A 414 -5.73 -19.96 9.99
CA PHE A 414 -4.74 -19.10 10.65
C PHE A 414 -5.36 -18.37 11.84
N LYS A 415 -4.51 -17.83 12.71
CA LYS A 415 -4.93 -17.05 13.86
C LYS A 415 -5.71 -15.79 13.40
N PRO A 416 -6.92 -15.54 13.91
CA PRO A 416 -7.68 -14.33 13.59
C PRO A 416 -6.90 -13.06 13.94
N HIS A 417 -6.92 -12.06 13.06
CA HIS A 417 -6.30 -10.75 13.28
C HIS A 417 -7.32 -9.73 13.79
N LEU A 418 -6.83 -8.60 14.30
CA LEU A 418 -7.65 -7.57 14.97
C LEU A 418 -8.85 -7.10 14.15
N ALA A 419 -8.71 -6.92 12.83
CA ALA A 419 -9.78 -6.37 12.01
C ALA A 419 -11.04 -7.25 12.00
N ILE A 420 -10.90 -8.59 12.04
CA ILE A 420 -12.03 -9.54 12.04
C ILE A 420 -12.91 -9.33 13.26
N PHE A 421 -12.32 -9.26 14.45
CA PHE A 421 -13.09 -9.05 15.67
C PHE A 421 -13.63 -7.61 15.78
N GLY A 422 -12.93 -6.62 15.21
CA GLY A 422 -13.44 -5.26 15.07
C GLY A 422 -14.71 -5.20 14.21
N THR A 423 -14.70 -5.90 13.08
CA THR A 423 -15.86 -6.08 12.19
C THR A 423 -17.02 -6.78 12.90
N LEU A 424 -16.76 -7.93 13.53
CA LEU A 424 -17.78 -8.68 14.26
C LEU A 424 -18.39 -7.84 15.40
N LEU A 425 -17.57 -7.09 16.14
CA LEU A 425 -18.01 -6.21 17.21
C LEU A 425 -18.93 -5.10 16.67
N GLY A 426 -18.60 -4.52 15.53
CA GLY A 426 -19.44 -3.56 14.82
C GLY A 426 -20.81 -4.14 14.47
N ALA A 427 -20.84 -5.35 13.91
CA ALA A 427 -22.08 -6.07 13.58
C ALA A 427 -22.91 -6.41 14.83
N CYS A 428 -22.28 -6.89 15.90
CA CYS A 428 -22.97 -7.20 17.16
C CYS A 428 -23.64 -5.97 17.77
N ARG A 429 -23.02 -4.79 17.64
CA ARG A 429 -23.59 -3.51 18.08
C ARG A 429 -24.84 -3.14 17.28
N ILE A 430 -24.81 -3.32 15.96
CA ILE A 430 -25.96 -3.06 15.07
C ILE A 430 -27.14 -3.96 15.42
N HIS A 431 -26.88 -5.26 15.60
CA HIS A 431 -27.90 -6.27 15.90
C HIS A 431 -28.19 -6.46 17.39
N LYS A 432 -27.64 -5.59 18.26
CA LYS A 432 -27.83 -5.59 19.71
C LYS A 432 -27.53 -6.95 20.39
N ASN A 433 -26.57 -7.72 19.87
CA ASN A 433 -26.19 -9.02 20.43
C ASN A 433 -25.06 -8.88 21.46
N LEU A 434 -25.42 -8.74 22.74
CA LEU A 434 -24.49 -8.48 23.84
C LEU A 434 -23.41 -9.56 23.99
N LYS A 435 -23.81 -10.84 24.00
CA LYS A 435 -22.91 -11.95 24.30
C LYS A 435 -21.75 -12.03 23.30
N LEU A 436 -22.06 -11.87 22.01
CA LEU A 436 -21.03 -11.90 20.97
C LEU A 436 -20.21 -10.61 20.93
N ALA A 437 -20.80 -9.46 21.27
CA ALA A 437 -20.06 -8.21 21.39
C ALA A 437 -18.99 -8.27 22.51
N GLU A 438 -19.35 -8.78 23.69
CA GLU A 438 -18.39 -8.98 24.80
C GLU A 438 -17.27 -9.95 24.39
N TYR A 439 -17.63 -11.07 23.74
CA TYR A 439 -16.65 -12.02 23.21
C TYR A 439 -15.68 -11.38 22.21
N ALA A 440 -16.19 -10.67 21.20
CA ALA A 440 -15.35 -10.05 20.17
C ALA A 440 -14.44 -8.97 20.77
N ALA A 441 -14.96 -8.15 21.68
CA ALA A 441 -14.19 -7.12 22.36
C ALA A 441 -13.10 -7.69 23.27
N GLN A 442 -13.37 -8.77 24.01
CA GLN A 442 -12.37 -9.42 24.83
C GLN A 442 -11.25 -10.00 23.95
N LYS A 443 -11.59 -10.62 22.82
CA LYS A 443 -10.59 -11.12 21.85
C LYS A 443 -9.73 -10.02 21.25
N LEU A 444 -10.28 -8.83 20.99
CA LEU A 444 -9.50 -7.67 20.56
C LEU A 444 -8.43 -7.28 21.58
N LEU A 445 -8.80 -7.19 22.86
CA LEU A 445 -7.88 -6.82 23.94
C LEU A 445 -6.83 -7.91 24.22
N GLU A 446 -7.18 -9.19 24.05
CA GLU A 446 -6.22 -10.31 24.13
C GLU A 446 -5.18 -10.27 23.01
N LEU A 447 -5.57 -9.84 21.80
CA LEU A 447 -4.69 -9.75 20.65
C LEU A 447 -3.80 -8.51 20.65
N ASP A 448 -4.35 -7.37 21.09
CA ASP A 448 -3.61 -6.11 21.20
C ASP A 448 -4.02 -5.33 22.46
N PRO A 449 -3.32 -5.56 23.58
CA PRO A 449 -3.58 -4.85 24.83
C PRO A 449 -3.30 -3.34 24.78
N GLN A 450 -2.60 -2.85 23.76
CA GLN A 450 -2.27 -1.45 23.55
C GLN A 450 -3.24 -0.74 22.58
N SER A 451 -4.20 -1.49 22.03
CA SER A 451 -5.16 -0.94 21.06
C SER A 451 -6.15 0.01 21.72
N SER A 452 -6.04 1.31 21.42
CA SER A 452 -7.04 2.31 21.85
C SER A 452 -8.43 2.02 21.26
N ALA A 453 -8.48 1.50 20.04
CA ALA A 453 -9.72 1.14 19.37
C ALA A 453 -10.47 0.03 20.11
N GLY A 454 -9.77 -1.00 20.60
CA GLY A 454 -10.39 -2.10 21.36
C GLY A 454 -11.09 -1.64 22.62
N TYR A 455 -10.42 -0.84 23.45
CA TYR A 455 -11.01 -0.26 24.68
C TYR A 455 -12.20 0.65 24.37
N VAL A 456 -12.07 1.52 23.37
CA VAL A 456 -13.13 2.46 23.00
C VAL A 456 -14.36 1.73 22.48
N GLN A 457 -14.19 0.72 21.61
CA GLN A 457 -15.33 -0.03 21.08
C GLN A 457 -16.03 -0.84 22.19
N LEU A 458 -15.28 -1.45 23.12
CA LEU A 458 -15.87 -2.15 24.25
C LEU A 458 -16.64 -1.20 25.18
N ALA A 459 -16.06 -0.05 25.51
CA ALA A 459 -16.74 0.99 26.28
C ALA A 459 -18.01 1.49 25.57
N ASN A 460 -17.98 1.62 24.24
CA ASN A 460 -19.12 2.04 23.45
C ASN A 460 -20.25 1.00 23.48
N VAL A 461 -19.93 -0.30 23.46
CA VAL A 461 -20.92 -1.38 23.61
C VAL A 461 -21.60 -1.30 24.98
N TYR A 462 -20.82 -1.16 26.07
CA TYR A 462 -21.40 -1.02 27.41
C TYR A 462 -22.23 0.26 27.56
N ALA A 463 -21.78 1.37 26.96
CA ALA A 463 -22.49 2.64 26.97
C ALA A 463 -23.84 2.55 26.23
N ALA A 464 -23.88 1.91 25.06
CA ALA A 464 -25.11 1.68 24.29
C ALA A 464 -26.14 0.82 25.05
N MET A 465 -25.71 0.16 26.13
CA MET A 465 -26.54 -0.72 26.96
C MET A 465 -26.73 -0.15 28.38
N ASN A 466 -26.41 1.13 28.60
CA ASN A 466 -26.53 1.84 29.89
C ASN A 466 -25.75 1.19 31.06
N ARG A 467 -24.70 0.41 30.78
CA ARG A 467 -23.83 -0.22 31.79
C ARG A 467 -22.64 0.68 32.15
N TRP A 468 -22.92 1.83 32.76
CA TRP A 468 -21.91 2.87 33.03
C TRP A 468 -20.79 2.45 33.98
N SER A 469 -21.06 1.53 34.91
CA SER A 469 -20.03 0.96 35.79
C SER A 469 -18.94 0.23 34.99
N GLU A 470 -19.33 -0.53 33.97
CA GLU A 470 -18.41 -1.22 33.08
C GLU A 470 -17.64 -0.25 32.19
N VAL A 471 -18.30 0.80 31.68
CA VAL A 471 -17.65 1.87 30.93
C VAL A 471 -16.55 2.52 31.77
N ALA A 472 -16.82 2.83 33.04
CA ALA A 472 -15.84 3.39 33.95
C ALA A 472 -14.67 2.42 34.18
N ARG A 473 -14.94 1.12 34.37
CA ARG A 473 -13.92 0.07 34.52
C ARG A 473 -12.99 -0.01 33.30
N ILE A 474 -13.55 -0.04 32.09
CA ILE A 474 -12.78 -0.11 30.84
C ILE A 474 -11.97 1.17 30.61
N ARG A 475 -12.52 2.36 30.90
CA ARG A 475 -11.77 3.62 30.81
C ARG A 475 -10.63 3.70 31.81
N GLN A 476 -10.82 3.17 33.03
CA GLN A 476 -9.77 3.08 34.03
C GLN A 476 -8.66 2.12 33.58
N GLN A 477 -9.03 0.96 33.02
CA GLN A 477 -8.06 0.01 32.46
C GLN A 477 -7.25 0.64 31.32
N MET A 478 -7.92 1.35 30.40
CA MET A 478 -7.26 2.09 29.32
C MET A 478 -6.25 3.12 29.85
N LYS A 479 -6.60 3.84 30.92
CA LYS A 479 -5.70 4.79 31.60
C LYS A 479 -4.51 4.10 32.25
N ASN A 480 -4.74 2.99 32.94
CA ASN A 480 -3.68 2.19 33.59
C ASN A 480 -2.70 1.61 32.56
N SER A 481 -3.17 1.31 31.35
CA SER A 481 -2.35 0.82 30.24
C SER A 481 -1.65 1.93 29.44
N ASN A 482 -1.75 3.20 29.83
CA ASN A 482 -1.22 4.37 29.11
C ASN A 482 -1.72 4.50 27.65
N VAL A 483 -2.90 3.95 27.35
CA VAL A 483 -3.46 3.97 26.00
C VAL A 483 -4.25 5.26 25.78
N VAL A 484 -3.92 6.01 24.73
CA VAL A 484 -4.58 7.29 24.39
C VAL A 484 -5.61 7.07 23.29
N LYS A 485 -6.81 7.65 23.47
CA LYS A 485 -7.89 7.61 22.48
C LYS A 485 -7.52 8.46 21.26
N THR A 486 -7.68 7.89 20.06
CA THR A 486 -7.61 8.66 18.80
C THR A 486 -8.83 9.58 18.69
N PRO A 487 -8.66 10.91 18.56
CA PRO A 487 -9.78 11.82 18.39
C PRO A 487 -10.42 11.66 17.01
N GLY A 488 -11.75 11.78 16.95
CA GLY A 488 -12.48 11.83 15.69
C GLY A 488 -12.48 13.24 15.11
N TYR A 489 -12.12 13.38 13.84
CA TYR A 489 -12.12 14.66 13.14
C TYR A 489 -12.52 14.46 11.68
N SER A 490 -13.07 15.52 11.10
CA SER A 490 -13.48 15.57 9.70
C SER A 490 -12.75 16.70 8.99
N TRP A 491 -12.52 16.56 7.69
CA TRP A 491 -11.88 17.61 6.91
C TRP A 491 -12.49 17.78 5.53
N ILE A 492 -12.27 18.95 4.96
CA ILE A 492 -12.72 19.37 3.62
C ILE A 492 -11.64 20.22 2.95
N GLU A 493 -11.44 20.00 1.65
CA GLU A 493 -10.59 20.85 0.81
C GLU A 493 -11.43 21.98 0.19
N VAL A 494 -11.07 23.24 0.46
CA VAL A 494 -11.67 24.42 -0.17
C VAL A 494 -10.56 25.29 -0.75
N LYS A 495 -10.62 25.55 -2.07
CA LYS A 495 -9.64 26.37 -2.80
C LYS A 495 -8.17 25.95 -2.57
N GLY A 496 -7.92 24.64 -2.46
CA GLY A 496 -6.57 24.08 -2.26
C GLY A 496 -6.06 24.10 -0.82
N ILE A 497 -6.90 24.49 0.15
CA ILE A 497 -6.59 24.47 1.58
C ILE A 497 -7.45 23.40 2.25
N VAL A 498 -6.82 22.55 3.07
CA VAL A 498 -7.52 21.55 3.87
C VAL A 498 -7.91 22.16 5.21
N HIS A 499 -9.20 22.13 5.53
CA HIS A 499 -9.76 22.61 6.80
C HIS A 499 -10.16 21.40 7.66
N GLU A 500 -9.53 21.23 8.82
CA GLU A 500 -9.82 20.17 9.80
C GLU A 500 -10.79 20.68 10.89
N PHE A 501 -11.73 19.83 11.28
CA PHE A 501 -12.71 20.10 12.33
C PHE A 501 -12.73 18.93 13.32
N ARG A 502 -12.51 19.21 14.60
CA ARG A 502 -12.66 18.23 15.69
C ARG A 502 -14.00 18.43 16.39
N SER A 503 -14.55 17.36 16.97
CA SER A 503 -15.77 17.49 17.78
C SER A 503 -15.51 18.40 18.97
N GLY A 504 -16.27 19.49 19.09
CA GLY A 504 -16.11 20.50 20.15
C GLY A 504 -14.99 21.52 19.92
N ASP A 505 -14.34 21.50 18.74
CA ASP A 505 -13.29 22.46 18.40
C ASP A 505 -13.83 23.89 18.34
N ARG A 506 -13.02 24.83 18.83
CA ARG A 506 -13.30 26.27 18.78
C ARG A 506 -12.28 27.04 17.93
N VAL A 507 -11.36 26.32 17.29
CA VAL A 507 -10.21 26.90 16.59
C VAL A 507 -10.48 26.90 15.09
N HIS A 508 -11.46 27.69 14.64
CA HIS A 508 -11.63 27.99 13.21
C HIS A 508 -11.93 29.47 13.03
N PRO A 509 -11.25 30.18 12.08
CA PRO A 509 -11.45 31.62 11.89
C PRO A 509 -12.91 32.03 11.59
N GLU A 510 -13.67 31.13 10.95
CA GLU A 510 -15.09 31.37 10.59
C GLU A 510 -16.09 30.65 11.50
N LEU A 511 -15.70 30.28 12.73
CA LEU A 511 -16.55 29.49 13.63
C LEU A 511 -17.95 30.10 13.84
N ASP A 512 -18.04 31.42 14.07
CA ASP A 512 -19.32 32.11 14.27
C ASP A 512 -20.29 31.94 13.09
N ARG A 513 -19.77 31.92 11.86
CA ARG A 513 -20.57 31.72 10.65
C ARG A 513 -21.03 30.26 10.56
N ILE A 514 -20.15 29.33 10.89
CA ILE A 514 -20.44 27.89 10.89
C ILE A 514 -21.50 27.56 11.94
N GLU A 515 -21.37 28.08 13.16
CA GLU A 515 -22.36 27.87 14.23
C GLU A 515 -23.73 28.44 13.87
N LYS A 516 -23.78 29.65 13.30
CA LYS A 516 -25.05 30.22 12.79
C LYS A 516 -25.68 29.34 11.71
N LYS A 517 -24.86 28.81 10.79
CA LYS A 517 -25.36 27.92 9.73
C LYS A 517 -25.84 26.57 10.30
N LEU A 518 -25.18 26.02 11.31
CA LEU A 518 -25.62 24.81 11.98
C LEU A 518 -26.98 25.00 12.66
N ILE A 519 -27.19 26.13 13.35
CA ILE A 519 -28.48 26.44 13.99
C ILE A 519 -29.61 26.55 12.95
N ASP A 520 -29.34 27.18 11.80
CA ASP A 520 -30.27 27.24 10.67
C ASP A 520 -30.61 25.83 10.13
N LEU A 521 -29.57 25.03 9.88
CA LEU A 521 -29.72 23.66 9.39
C LEU A 521 -30.52 22.81 10.36
N GLU A 522 -30.23 22.88 11.65
CA GLU A 522 -30.92 22.08 12.67
C GLU A 522 -32.42 22.38 12.71
N LYS A 523 -32.80 23.66 12.64
CA LYS A 523 -34.21 24.06 12.54
C LYS A 523 -34.87 23.49 11.29
N ARG A 524 -34.22 23.62 10.12
CA ARG A 524 -34.78 23.15 8.85
C ARG A 524 -34.83 21.63 8.75
N MET A 525 -33.85 20.93 9.32
CA MET A 525 -33.84 19.47 9.44
C MET A 525 -35.00 18.99 10.31
N LYS A 526 -35.20 19.60 11.49
CA LYS A 526 -36.32 19.26 12.39
C LYS A 526 -37.68 19.49 11.71
N LEU A 527 -37.84 20.59 10.98
CA LEU A 527 -39.05 20.85 10.16
C LEU A 527 -39.27 19.79 9.06
N ALA A 528 -38.20 19.20 8.54
CA ALA A 528 -38.26 18.11 7.57
C ALA A 528 -38.46 16.73 8.20
N GLY A 529 -38.53 16.62 9.53
CA GLY A 529 -38.76 15.37 10.25
C GLY A 529 -37.51 14.68 10.81
N TYR A 530 -36.36 15.36 10.86
CA TYR A 530 -35.17 14.84 11.52
C TYR A 530 -35.35 14.80 13.04
N VAL A 531 -35.06 13.63 13.63
CA VAL A 531 -34.99 13.42 15.08
C VAL A 531 -33.56 12.95 15.41
N PRO A 532 -32.84 13.63 16.32
CA PRO A 532 -31.51 13.21 16.74
C PRO A 532 -31.54 11.81 17.38
N ASP A 533 -30.63 10.95 16.96
CA ASP A 533 -30.47 9.63 17.55
C ASP A 533 -29.57 9.71 18.80
N LEU A 534 -30.19 9.81 19.97
CA LEU A 534 -29.51 9.97 21.25
C LEU A 534 -28.65 8.74 21.65
N ASP A 535 -28.91 7.56 21.07
CA ASP A 535 -28.09 6.36 21.30
C ASP A 535 -26.67 6.52 20.71
N CYS A 536 -26.51 7.44 19.74
CA CYS A 536 -25.19 7.79 19.20
C CYS A 536 -24.36 8.66 20.15
N ALA A 537 -24.97 9.28 21.17
CA ALA A 537 -24.29 10.08 22.17
C ALA A 537 -23.93 9.23 23.41
N LEU A 538 -22.80 8.53 23.32
CA LEU A 538 -22.30 7.58 24.34
C LEU A 538 -21.68 8.27 25.58
N HIS A 539 -22.37 9.27 26.12
CA HIS A 539 -22.00 9.99 27.33
C HIS A 539 -23.12 9.90 28.37
N ASP A 540 -22.72 9.75 29.64
CA ASP A 540 -23.64 9.74 30.77
C ASP A 540 -24.02 11.18 31.13
N VAL A 541 -24.87 11.78 30.29
CA VAL A 541 -25.37 13.15 30.41
C VAL A 541 -26.85 13.20 30.06
N GLU A 542 -27.53 14.23 30.52
CA GLU A 542 -28.94 14.53 30.20
C GLU A 542 -29.18 14.58 28.67
N GLU A 543 -30.40 14.25 28.23
CA GLU A 543 -30.77 14.18 26.82
C GLU A 543 -30.49 15.48 26.05
N GLU A 544 -30.73 16.62 26.68
CA GLU A 544 -30.46 17.96 26.13
C GLU A 544 -28.95 18.17 25.84
N ARG A 545 -28.08 17.65 26.72
CA ARG A 545 -26.63 17.69 26.52
C ARG A 545 -26.19 16.67 25.46
N LYS A 546 -26.85 15.52 25.35
CA LYS A 546 -26.59 14.54 24.28
C LYS A 546 -26.89 15.15 22.92
N GLU A 547 -28.02 15.85 22.78
CA GLU A 547 -28.39 16.55 21.55
C GLU A 547 -27.38 17.63 21.17
N LEU A 548 -26.91 18.43 22.14
CA LEU A 548 -25.86 19.44 21.92
C LEU A 548 -24.52 18.82 21.48
N ILE A 549 -24.16 17.65 22.00
CA ILE A 549 -22.95 16.93 21.58
C ILE A 549 -23.11 16.49 20.12
N LEU A 550 -24.26 15.90 19.76
CA LEU A 550 -24.54 15.44 18.40
C LEU A 550 -24.58 16.58 17.38
N SER A 551 -25.07 17.77 17.75
CA SER A 551 -25.10 18.93 16.85
C SER A 551 -23.70 19.46 16.52
N ARG A 552 -22.72 19.20 17.40
CA ARG A 552 -21.32 19.64 17.28
C ARG A 552 -20.36 18.55 16.83
N HIS A 553 -20.87 17.46 16.24
CA HIS A 553 -20.01 16.48 15.59
C HIS A 553 -19.24 17.11 14.43
N SER A 554 -17.98 16.68 14.26
CA SER A 554 -17.08 17.20 13.23
C SER A 554 -17.69 17.19 11.83
N GLU A 555 -18.46 16.15 11.50
CA GLU A 555 -19.11 15.94 10.21
C GLU A 555 -20.07 17.09 9.89
N LYS A 556 -20.93 17.46 10.85
CA LYS A 556 -21.91 18.54 10.69
C LYS A 556 -21.20 19.89 10.58
N LEU A 557 -20.16 20.14 11.39
CA LEU A 557 -19.32 21.35 11.32
C LEU A 557 -18.69 21.49 9.92
N THR A 558 -18.10 20.41 9.41
CA THR A 558 -17.48 20.39 8.08
C THR A 558 -18.51 20.59 6.95
N ILE A 559 -19.69 19.98 7.03
CA ILE A 559 -20.76 20.18 6.05
C ILE A 559 -21.26 21.63 6.07
N ALA A 560 -21.47 22.21 7.26
CA ALA A 560 -21.89 23.60 7.40
C ALA A 560 -20.85 24.57 6.79
N PHE A 561 -19.56 24.34 7.06
CA PHE A 561 -18.49 25.11 6.39
C PHE A 561 -18.49 24.91 4.86
N GLY A 562 -18.67 23.67 4.39
CA GLY A 562 -18.78 23.36 2.97
C GLY A 562 -19.93 24.11 2.29
N LEU A 563 -21.10 24.20 2.94
CA LEU A 563 -22.26 24.94 2.43
C LEU A 563 -22.04 26.46 2.35
N ILE A 564 -21.20 27.01 3.23
CA ILE A 564 -20.84 28.43 3.22
C ILE A 564 -19.81 28.72 2.11
N SER A 565 -18.82 27.84 1.98
CA SER A 565 -17.60 28.15 1.22
C SER A 565 -17.61 27.63 -0.22
N ILE A 566 -18.42 26.61 -0.53
CA ILE A 566 -18.49 26.01 -1.87
C ILE A 566 -19.66 26.63 -2.66
N PRO A 567 -19.43 27.06 -3.92
CA PRO A 567 -20.47 27.66 -4.75
C PRO A 567 -21.71 26.75 -4.88
N PRO A 568 -22.94 27.30 -4.93
CA PRO A 568 -24.15 26.50 -5.15
C PRO A 568 -24.03 25.57 -6.38
N GLY A 569 -24.57 24.35 -6.29
CA GLY A 569 -24.51 23.35 -7.38
C GLY A 569 -23.29 22.41 -7.38
N ALA A 570 -22.09 22.81 -6.93
CA ALA A 570 -20.89 21.94 -6.84
C ALA A 570 -20.83 20.94 -5.63
N PRO A 571 -20.75 19.61 -5.79
CA PRO A 571 -20.85 18.66 -4.66
C PRO A 571 -19.88 18.94 -3.50
N ILE A 572 -20.36 18.78 -2.26
CA ILE A 572 -19.56 18.93 -1.04
C ILE A 572 -18.89 17.59 -0.74
N ARG A 573 -17.57 17.56 -0.59
CA ARG A 573 -16.82 16.33 -0.26
C ARG A 573 -16.18 16.47 1.11
N ILE A 574 -16.54 15.59 2.03
CA ILE A 574 -15.97 15.56 3.37
C ILE A 574 -15.36 14.19 3.67
N PHE A 575 -14.38 14.20 4.55
CA PHE A 575 -13.61 13.02 4.91
C PHE A 575 -13.61 12.87 6.42
N LYS A 576 -13.75 11.64 6.91
CA LYS A 576 -13.77 11.30 8.32
C LYS A 576 -12.71 10.24 8.61
N ASN A 577 -11.91 10.45 9.65
CA ASN A 577 -10.87 9.51 10.06
C ASN A 577 -11.39 8.26 10.81
N LEU A 578 -12.69 8.22 11.09
CA LEU A 578 -13.42 7.15 11.76
C LEU A 578 -14.69 6.82 10.96
N ARG A 579 -15.39 5.75 11.34
CA ARG A 579 -16.73 5.48 10.82
C ARG A 579 -17.70 6.59 11.23
N VAL A 580 -18.51 7.07 10.29
CA VAL A 580 -19.57 8.06 10.55
C VAL A 580 -20.56 7.46 11.56
N CYS A 581 -21.12 8.25 12.47
CA CYS A 581 -22.14 7.74 13.40
C CYS A 581 -23.55 7.73 12.77
N GLY A 582 -24.46 6.94 13.34
CA GLY A 582 -25.84 6.81 12.86
C GLY A 582 -26.56 8.15 12.72
N ASP A 583 -26.47 8.97 13.76
CA ASP A 583 -27.04 10.32 13.77
C ASP A 583 -26.47 11.23 12.66
N CYS A 584 -25.14 11.26 12.47
CA CYS A 584 -24.54 12.09 11.43
C CYS A 584 -24.89 11.60 10.03
N HIS A 585 -25.00 10.30 9.83
CA HIS A 585 -25.48 9.73 8.56
C HIS A 585 -26.93 10.19 8.28
N SER A 586 -27.82 10.06 9.26
CA SER A 586 -29.21 10.52 9.16
C SER A 586 -29.31 12.04 8.93
N ALA A 587 -28.60 12.83 9.72
CA ALA A 587 -28.55 14.28 9.56
C ALA A 587 -28.07 14.67 8.15
N THR A 588 -27.03 14.01 7.63
CA THR A 588 -26.52 14.31 6.27
C THR A 588 -27.56 14.02 5.19
N LYS A 589 -28.40 12.98 5.34
CA LYS A 589 -29.57 12.77 4.46
C LYS A 589 -30.49 13.99 4.48
N PHE A 590 -30.91 14.44 5.66
CA PHE A 590 -31.79 15.60 5.78
C PHE A 590 -31.15 16.90 5.26
N ILE A 591 -29.86 17.12 5.51
CA ILE A 591 -29.15 18.28 4.95
C ILE A 591 -29.17 18.22 3.41
N SER A 592 -28.89 17.06 2.81
CA SER A 592 -28.92 16.91 1.35
C SER A 592 -30.30 17.20 0.75
N LEU A 593 -31.37 16.84 1.46
CA LEU A 593 -32.76 17.11 1.07
C LEU A 593 -33.10 18.60 1.16
N VAL A 594 -32.78 19.21 2.30
CA VAL A 594 -33.14 20.59 2.64
C VAL A 594 -32.34 21.60 1.81
N GLU A 595 -31.06 21.33 1.57
CA GLU A 595 -30.17 22.19 0.77
C GLU A 595 -30.16 21.83 -0.72
N LYS A 596 -30.85 20.75 -1.12
CA LYS A 596 -30.85 20.20 -2.48
C LYS A 596 -29.42 20.05 -3.02
N ARG A 597 -28.59 19.42 -2.19
CA ARG A 597 -27.14 19.39 -2.35
C ARG A 597 -26.61 17.98 -2.32
N GLU A 598 -25.80 17.62 -3.31
CA GLU A 598 -25.00 16.40 -3.22
C GLU A 598 -23.89 16.58 -2.18
N ILE A 599 -23.86 15.67 -1.21
CA ILE A 599 -22.85 15.61 -0.15
C ILE A 599 -22.22 14.22 -0.21
N ILE A 600 -20.91 14.16 -0.34
CA ILE A 600 -20.14 12.92 -0.40
C ILE A 600 -19.31 12.84 0.87
N VAL A 601 -19.53 11.80 1.66
CA VAL A 601 -18.80 11.54 2.91
C VAL A 601 -17.98 10.28 2.73
N ARG A 602 -16.65 10.38 2.86
CA ARG A 602 -15.77 9.21 2.94
C ARG A 602 -15.45 8.92 4.40
N ASP A 603 -15.78 7.72 4.85
CA ASP A 603 -15.30 7.18 6.12
C ASP A 603 -14.14 6.20 5.90
N THR A 604 -13.68 5.54 6.96
CA THR A 604 -12.57 4.58 6.89
C THR A 604 -12.86 3.33 6.05
N SER A 605 -14.13 3.07 5.74
CA SER A 605 -14.60 1.85 5.09
C SER A 605 -15.19 2.07 3.71
N ARG A 606 -15.92 3.18 3.49
CA ARG A 606 -16.68 3.44 2.26
C ARG A 606 -16.96 4.92 2.03
N PHE A 607 -17.50 5.20 0.85
CA PHE A 607 -18.16 6.45 0.54
C PHE A 607 -19.68 6.32 0.73
N HIS A 608 -20.25 7.41 1.20
CA HIS A 608 -21.67 7.65 1.31
C HIS A 608 -22.01 8.85 0.41
N HIS A 609 -22.80 8.61 -0.63
CA HIS A 609 -23.27 9.67 -1.53
C HIS A 609 -24.68 10.04 -1.12
N PHE A 610 -24.83 11.22 -0.53
CA PHE A 610 -26.10 11.75 -0.06
C PHE A 610 -26.70 12.68 -1.10
N SER A 611 -27.92 12.37 -1.54
CA SER A 611 -28.66 13.18 -2.50
C SER A 611 -30.15 13.07 -2.24
N ASN A 612 -30.83 14.20 -2.20
CA ASN A 612 -32.29 14.30 -2.03
C ASN A 612 -32.86 13.47 -0.87
N GLY A 613 -32.18 13.42 0.27
CA GLY A 613 -32.65 12.68 1.44
C GLY A 613 -32.30 11.19 1.45
N SER A 614 -31.62 10.70 0.43
CA SER A 614 -31.19 9.30 0.31
C SER A 614 -29.66 9.19 0.38
N CYS A 615 -29.16 8.01 0.74
CA CYS A 615 -27.74 7.68 0.70
C CYS A 615 -27.51 6.48 -0.22
N SER A 616 -26.39 6.47 -0.97
CA SER A 616 -26.00 5.34 -1.83
C SER A 616 -25.83 4.00 -1.09
N CYS A 617 -25.73 3.99 0.24
CA CYS A 617 -25.69 2.76 1.02
C CYS A 617 -27.06 2.10 1.21
N GLY A 618 -28.17 2.77 0.89
CA GLY A 618 -29.52 2.23 1.14
C GLY A 618 -29.81 1.95 2.62
N ASP A 619 -29.15 2.67 3.53
CA ASP A 619 -29.13 2.43 4.97
C ASP A 619 -28.56 1.06 5.39
N TYR A 620 -27.91 0.36 4.46
CA TYR A 620 -27.15 -0.88 4.68
C TYR A 620 -25.66 -0.56 4.80
N TRP A 621 -25.19 -0.17 5.99
CA TRP A 621 -23.79 0.21 6.19
C TRP A 621 -23.20 -0.17 7.53
#